data_AF-A0A537MCK8-F1
#
_entry.id   AF-A0A537MCK8-F1
#
_cell.length_a   1.000
_cell.length_b   1.000
_cell.length_c   1.000
_cell.angle_alpha   90.00
_cell.angle_beta   90.00
_cell.angle_gamma   90.00
#
_symmetry.space_group_name_H-M   'P 1'
#
loop_
_entity.id
_entity.type
_entity.pdbx_description
1 polymer ?
#
loop_
_entity_poly.entity_id
_entity_poly.type
_entity_poly.pdbx_seq_one_letter_code
_entity_poly.pdbx_strand_id
1 'polypeptide(L)'
;MAAIERAEEEAAESEAPFPLIVAAIDSVAPQAALAGRLLEDGAGLIAQEDALSLVRLLWLASTATTERTIGHCLLRLVEDSGLLRRLAAEPTLVPAFVEEVLRLTPPENLIQRRAVADASIDGRAVRAGDLVQICLPAANRDPAHYDVPDELRLDRAAAANLSFGSGIHQCVGGPMTRRVVAAAVAAFVQRFGDLAPLRLAGEVKWVHAMVVCAPREFRIAR
;
A
#
# COMPACT_ATOMS: atom_id res chain seq x y z
N MET A 1 17.80 -10.77 3.96
CA MET A 1 17.88 -9.79 2.88
C MET A 1 18.47 -10.40 1.62
N ALA A 2 19.78 -10.66 1.53
CA ALA A 2 20.40 -11.19 0.30
C ALA A 2 19.79 -12.49 -0.27
N ALA A 3 19.22 -13.37 0.57
CA ALA A 3 18.51 -14.57 0.10
C ALA A 3 17.15 -14.25 -0.55
N ILE A 4 16.45 -13.24 -0.04
CA ILE A 4 15.15 -12.80 -0.57
C ILE A 4 15.36 -12.01 -1.85
N GLU A 5 16.33 -11.10 -1.89
CA GLU A 5 16.68 -10.32 -3.09
C GLU A 5 17.01 -11.23 -4.27
N ARG A 6 17.84 -12.28 -4.06
CA ARG A 6 18.12 -13.28 -5.10
C ARG A 6 16.88 -14.05 -5.53
N ALA A 7 16.00 -14.39 -4.59
CA ALA A 7 14.76 -15.09 -4.90
C ALA A 7 13.77 -14.20 -5.66
N GLU A 8 13.77 -12.88 -5.43
CA GLU A 8 12.98 -11.91 -6.19
C GLU A 8 13.51 -11.77 -7.63
N GLU A 9 14.83 -11.74 -7.82
CA GLU A 9 15.46 -11.76 -9.15
C GLU A 9 15.11 -13.05 -9.91
N GLU A 10 15.23 -14.21 -9.26
CA GLU A 10 14.90 -15.51 -9.86
C GLU A 10 13.39 -15.65 -10.12
N ALA A 11 12.55 -15.16 -9.21
CA ALA A 11 11.10 -15.16 -9.38
C ALA A 11 10.67 -14.27 -10.56
N ALA A 12 11.37 -13.17 -10.85
CA ALA A 12 11.04 -12.31 -11.97
C ALA A 12 11.11 -13.02 -13.34
N GLU A 13 11.90 -14.10 -13.44
CA GLU A 13 12.09 -14.88 -14.66
C GLU A 13 11.37 -16.25 -14.62
N SER A 14 10.67 -16.57 -13.53
CA SER A 14 10.07 -17.88 -13.29
C SER A 14 8.59 -17.95 -13.68
N GLU A 15 8.16 -19.11 -14.19
CA GLU A 15 6.73 -19.42 -14.39
C GLU A 15 5.98 -19.68 -13.07
N ALA A 16 6.71 -19.99 -12.00
CA ALA A 16 6.20 -20.20 -10.65
C ALA A 16 6.97 -19.33 -9.64
N PRO A 17 6.77 -18.00 -9.66
CA PRO A 17 7.52 -17.05 -8.84
C PRO A 17 7.24 -17.19 -7.34
N PHE A 18 6.01 -17.55 -6.99
CA PHE A 18 5.53 -17.51 -5.61
C PHE A 18 6.21 -18.56 -4.70
N PRO A 19 6.39 -19.84 -5.11
CA PRO A 19 7.15 -20.81 -4.32
C PRO A 19 8.58 -20.39 -4.00
N LEU A 20 9.29 -19.71 -4.92
CA LEU A 20 10.67 -19.26 -4.71
C LEU A 20 10.74 -18.19 -3.61
N ILE A 21 9.86 -17.19 -3.69
CA ILE A 21 9.76 -16.13 -2.69
C ILE A 21 9.37 -16.72 -1.32
N VAL A 22 8.40 -17.63 -1.28
CA VAL A 22 7.99 -18.30 -0.04
C VAL A 22 9.15 -19.08 0.57
N ALA A 23 9.85 -19.90 -0.21
CA ALA A 23 11.00 -20.67 0.29
C ALA A 23 12.12 -19.76 0.84
N ALA A 24 12.37 -18.63 0.19
CA ALA A 24 13.35 -17.66 0.67
C ALA A 24 12.93 -17.02 2.00
N ILE A 25 11.67 -16.62 2.13
CA ILE A 25 11.13 -16.07 3.38
C ILE A 25 11.17 -17.13 4.49
N ASP A 26 10.79 -18.38 4.19
CA ASP A 26 10.81 -19.50 5.13
C ASP A 26 12.20 -19.75 5.71
N SER A 27 13.25 -19.56 4.91
CA SER A 27 14.64 -19.74 5.34
C SER A 27 15.10 -18.68 6.36
N VAL A 28 14.49 -17.48 6.35
CA VAL A 28 14.88 -16.36 7.22
C VAL A 28 13.86 -16.04 8.32
N ALA A 29 12.60 -16.44 8.15
CA ALA A 29 11.52 -16.16 9.10
C ALA A 29 11.83 -16.64 10.54
N PRO A 30 12.45 -17.81 10.78
CA PRO A 30 12.83 -18.24 12.12
C PRO A 30 13.84 -17.31 12.82
N GLN A 31 14.58 -16.51 12.06
CA GLN A 31 15.59 -15.57 12.56
C GLN A 31 15.02 -14.16 12.74
N ALA A 32 13.79 -13.92 12.31
CA ALA A 32 13.14 -12.63 12.45
C ALA A 32 12.83 -12.35 13.93
N ALA A 33 13.21 -11.17 14.42
CA ALA A 33 12.88 -10.76 15.78
C ALA A 33 11.36 -10.79 16.06
N LEU A 34 10.54 -10.59 15.02
CA LEU A 34 9.08 -10.72 15.12
C LEU A 34 8.63 -12.15 15.42
N ALA A 35 9.29 -13.18 14.85
CA ALA A 35 8.96 -14.57 15.13
C ALA A 35 9.18 -14.89 16.62
N GLY A 36 10.32 -14.47 17.18
CA GLY A 36 10.61 -14.64 18.61
C GLY A 36 9.56 -13.96 19.49
N ARG A 37 9.23 -12.69 19.21
CA ARG A 37 8.19 -11.95 19.97
C ARG A 37 6.81 -12.60 19.88
N LEU A 38 6.40 -13.07 18.70
CA LEU A 38 5.10 -13.75 18.54
C LEU A 38 5.02 -15.03 19.38
N LEU A 39 6.12 -15.77 19.49
CA LEU A 39 6.18 -17.00 20.30
C LEU A 39 6.23 -16.71 21.81
N GLU A 40 6.93 -15.65 22.20
CA GLU A 40 7.03 -15.21 23.60
C GLU A 40 5.69 -14.63 24.09
N ASP A 41 5.15 -13.64 23.37
CA ASP A 41 3.92 -12.93 23.77
C ASP A 41 2.66 -13.79 23.51
N GLY A 42 2.73 -14.69 22.53
CA GLY A 42 1.65 -15.60 22.15
C GLY A 42 1.76 -16.98 22.78
N ALA A 43 2.56 -17.17 23.83
CA ALA A 43 2.79 -18.47 24.45
C ALA A 43 1.48 -19.17 24.81
N GLY A 44 1.25 -20.36 24.24
CA GLY A 44 0.02 -21.15 24.43
C GLY A 44 -1.19 -20.68 23.62
N LEU A 45 -1.07 -19.60 22.85
CA LEU A 45 -2.11 -19.05 21.98
C LEU A 45 -1.79 -19.25 20.49
N ILE A 46 -0.50 -19.32 20.13
CA ILE A 46 -0.04 -19.49 18.75
C ILE A 46 0.93 -20.66 18.65
N ALA A 47 0.71 -21.54 17.66
CA ALA A 47 1.66 -22.60 17.35
C ALA A 47 2.88 -22.00 16.62
N GLN A 48 4.02 -22.70 16.67
CA GLN A 48 5.23 -22.23 16.00
C GLN A 48 5.05 -22.06 14.49
N GLU A 49 4.31 -22.98 13.87
CA GLU A 49 3.96 -22.93 12.45
C GLU A 49 3.10 -21.70 12.09
N ASP A 50 2.15 -21.34 12.96
CA ASP A 50 1.30 -20.16 12.78
C ASP A 50 2.11 -18.87 12.93
N ALA A 51 3.02 -18.79 13.91
CA ALA A 51 3.89 -17.64 14.10
C ALA A 51 4.79 -17.41 12.88
N LEU A 52 5.40 -18.47 12.34
CA LEU A 52 6.18 -18.39 11.11
C LEU A 52 5.32 -18.01 9.90
N SER A 53 4.09 -18.53 9.81
CA SER A 53 3.13 -18.18 8.77
C SER A 53 2.73 -16.70 8.82
N LEU A 54 2.52 -16.14 10.01
CA LEU A 54 2.26 -14.72 10.19
C LEU A 54 3.46 -13.86 9.76
N VAL A 55 4.68 -14.26 10.10
CA VAL A 55 5.89 -13.53 9.66
C VAL A 55 5.98 -13.52 8.13
N ARG A 56 5.68 -14.64 7.47
CA ARG A 56 5.66 -14.72 5.99
C ARG A 56 4.61 -13.81 5.39
N LEU A 57 3.38 -13.86 5.93
CA LEU A 57 2.27 -13.02 5.49
C LEU A 57 2.63 -11.53 5.63
N LEU A 58 3.17 -11.12 6.77
CA LEU A 58 3.54 -9.74 7.04
C LEU A 58 4.69 -9.28 6.15
N TRP A 59 5.66 -10.15 5.86
CA TRP A 59 6.73 -9.84 4.90
C TRP A 59 6.14 -9.50 3.53
N LEU A 60 5.39 -10.45 2.94
CA LEU A 60 4.76 -10.31 1.63
C LEU A 60 3.86 -9.07 1.54
N ALA A 61 3.09 -8.81 2.61
CA ALA A 61 2.16 -7.70 2.64
C ALA A 61 2.84 -6.33 2.80
N SER A 62 4.04 -6.27 3.39
CA SER A 62 4.67 -5.00 3.80
C SER A 62 5.55 -4.34 2.73
N THR A 63 6.14 -5.11 1.81
CA THR A 63 7.13 -4.61 0.85
C THR A 63 6.45 -3.86 -0.30
N ALA A 64 5.80 -4.59 -1.21
CA ALA A 64 5.32 -4.05 -2.47
C ALA A 64 4.22 -3.00 -2.29
N THR A 65 3.36 -3.12 -1.28
CA THR A 65 2.28 -2.14 -1.03
C THR A 65 2.82 -0.79 -0.55
N THR A 66 3.83 -0.81 0.32
CA THR A 66 4.50 0.40 0.83
C THR A 66 5.28 1.10 -0.26
N GLU A 67 6.06 0.35 -1.05
CA GLU A 67 6.82 0.87 -2.20
C GLU A 67 5.92 1.58 -3.21
N ARG A 68 4.78 0.96 -3.56
CA ARG A 68 3.80 1.55 -4.48
C ARG A 68 3.20 2.84 -3.94
N THR A 69 2.90 2.88 -2.64
CA THR A 69 2.38 4.09 -1.99
C THR A 69 3.41 5.21 -2.03
N ILE A 70 4.69 4.92 -1.75
CA ILE A 70 5.78 5.88 -1.89
C ILE A 70 5.87 6.34 -3.35
N GLY A 71 5.84 5.42 -4.31
CA GLY A 71 5.86 5.72 -5.74
C GLY A 71 4.75 6.69 -6.16
N HIS A 72 3.50 6.45 -5.73
CA HIS A 72 2.38 7.35 -5.97
C HIS A 72 2.58 8.74 -5.37
N CYS A 73 3.03 8.81 -4.11
CA CYS A 73 3.32 10.08 -3.44
C CYS A 73 4.38 10.88 -4.21
N LEU A 74 5.49 10.25 -4.56
CA LEU A 74 6.60 10.91 -5.24
C LEU A 74 6.23 11.35 -6.66
N LEU A 75 5.54 10.49 -7.41
CA LEU A 75 5.04 10.83 -8.74
C LEU A 75 4.13 12.08 -8.66
N ARG A 76 3.21 12.10 -7.70
CA ARG A 76 2.30 13.24 -7.52
C ARG A 76 3.03 14.56 -7.23
N LEU A 77 4.09 14.53 -6.43
CA LEU A 77 4.89 15.72 -6.12
C LEU A 77 5.74 16.18 -7.31
N VAL A 78 6.14 15.28 -8.19
CA VAL A 78 6.85 15.62 -9.43
C VAL A 78 5.89 16.24 -10.45
N GLU A 79 4.67 15.71 -10.57
CA GLU A 79 3.63 16.24 -11.46
C GLU A 79 3.09 17.60 -10.99
N ASP A 80 3.06 17.84 -9.68
CA ASP A 80 2.59 19.08 -9.07
C ASP A 80 3.69 19.76 -8.22
N SER A 81 4.53 20.54 -8.89
CA SER A 81 5.57 21.34 -8.24
C SER A 81 5.01 22.44 -7.31
N GLY A 82 3.73 22.81 -7.44
CA GLY A 82 3.05 23.70 -6.50
C GLY A 82 2.83 23.01 -5.16
N LEU A 83 2.33 21.78 -5.21
CA LEU A 83 2.17 20.92 -4.04
C LEU A 83 3.50 20.59 -3.36
N LEU A 84 4.55 20.29 -4.13
CA LEU A 84 5.90 20.08 -3.59
C LEU A 84 6.40 21.29 -2.79
N ARG A 85 6.29 22.50 -3.35
CA ARG A 85 6.68 23.74 -2.64
C ARG A 85 5.83 23.98 -1.40
N ARG A 86 4.52 23.71 -1.48
CA ARG A 86 3.61 23.85 -0.35
C ARG A 86 4.00 22.92 0.80
N LEU A 87 4.27 21.64 0.53
CA LEU A 87 4.71 20.71 1.57
C LEU A 87 6.10 21.06 2.13
N ALA A 88 6.97 21.70 1.34
CA ALA A 88 8.25 22.20 1.82
C ALA A 88 8.09 23.38 2.79
N ALA A 89 7.15 24.29 2.49
CA ALA A 89 6.82 25.42 3.36
C ALA A 89 6.01 24.99 4.61
N GLU A 90 5.18 23.96 4.48
CA GLU A 90 4.30 23.45 5.54
C GLU A 90 4.46 21.93 5.74
N PRO A 91 5.58 21.44 6.33
CA PRO A 91 5.83 19.99 6.48
C PRO A 91 4.79 19.26 7.33
N THR A 92 4.04 19.98 8.16
CA THR A 92 2.94 19.45 8.98
C THR A 92 1.78 18.93 8.14
N LEU A 93 1.71 19.27 6.85
CA LEU A 93 0.71 18.77 5.90
C LEU A 93 1.04 17.39 5.30
N VAL A 94 2.26 16.88 5.51
CA VAL A 94 2.69 15.59 4.93
C VAL A 94 1.77 14.42 5.33
N PRO A 95 1.33 14.26 6.59
CA PRO A 95 0.40 13.19 6.94
C PRO A 95 -0.94 13.27 6.18
N ALA A 96 -1.51 14.47 6.02
CA ALA A 96 -2.74 14.67 5.27
C ALA A 96 -2.55 14.35 3.77
N PHE A 97 -1.40 14.73 3.21
CA PHE A 97 -1.04 14.38 1.84
C PHE A 97 -0.96 12.87 1.64
N VAL A 98 -0.32 12.15 2.57
CA VAL A 98 -0.23 10.68 2.50
C VAL A 98 -1.61 10.02 2.56
N GLU A 99 -2.53 10.49 3.41
CA GLU A 99 -3.90 9.96 3.45
C GLU A 99 -4.67 10.22 2.15
N GLU A 100 -4.54 11.41 1.55
CA GLU A 100 -5.20 11.71 0.28
C GLU A 100 -4.63 10.91 -0.89
N VAL A 101 -3.31 10.68 -0.93
CA VAL A 101 -2.70 9.80 -1.94
C VAL A 101 -3.18 8.36 -1.74
N LEU A 102 -3.22 7.86 -0.50
CA LEU A 102 -3.78 6.54 -0.21
C LEU A 102 -5.23 6.43 -0.66
N ARG A 103 -6.04 7.47 -0.44
CA ARG A 103 -7.43 7.53 -0.89
C ARG A 103 -7.53 7.45 -2.42
N LEU A 104 -6.82 8.33 -3.12
CA LEU A 104 -6.91 8.46 -4.58
C LEU A 104 -6.24 7.30 -5.32
N THR A 105 -5.10 6.82 -4.84
CA THR A 105 -4.33 5.77 -5.50
C THR A 105 -3.97 4.68 -4.49
N PRO A 106 -4.95 3.85 -4.08
CA PRO A 106 -4.70 2.72 -3.21
C PRO A 106 -3.62 1.80 -3.79
N PRO A 107 -2.71 1.23 -2.97
CA PRO A 107 -1.68 0.31 -3.45
C PRO A 107 -2.26 -1.02 -3.97
N GLU A 108 -3.50 -1.34 -3.56
CA GLU A 108 -4.32 -2.42 -4.10
C GLU A 108 -5.71 -1.88 -4.44
N ASN A 109 -6.20 -2.18 -5.65
CA ASN A 109 -7.46 -1.67 -6.15
C ASN A 109 -8.66 -2.52 -5.72
N LEU A 110 -8.45 -3.81 -5.48
CA LEU A 110 -9.53 -4.76 -5.24
C LEU A 110 -9.29 -5.56 -3.96
N ILE A 111 -10.29 -5.60 -3.09
CA ILE A 111 -10.36 -6.58 -2.00
C ILE A 111 -11.47 -7.58 -2.31
N GLN A 112 -11.22 -8.86 -2.07
CA GLN A 112 -12.18 -9.92 -2.38
C GLN A 112 -12.82 -10.50 -1.12
N ARG A 113 -14.09 -10.89 -1.23
CA ARG A 113 -14.84 -11.66 -0.22
C ARG A 113 -15.61 -12.78 -0.91
N ARG A 114 -15.78 -13.90 -0.21
CA ARG A 114 -16.69 -14.97 -0.64
C ARG A 114 -17.93 -14.93 0.24
N ALA A 115 -19.10 -14.87 -0.37
CA ALA A 115 -20.35 -14.94 0.38
C ALA A 115 -20.51 -16.33 1.01
N VAL A 116 -20.72 -16.38 2.33
CA VAL A 116 -20.93 -17.64 3.07
C VAL A 116 -22.41 -18.05 3.15
N ALA A 117 -23.31 -17.11 2.84
CA ALA A 117 -24.75 -17.29 2.80
C ALA A 117 -25.35 -16.29 1.80
N ASP A 118 -26.59 -16.53 1.40
CA ASP A 118 -27.37 -15.56 0.62
C ASP A 118 -27.52 -14.24 1.39
N ALA A 119 -27.30 -13.13 0.69
CA ALA A 119 -27.35 -11.79 1.25
C ALA A 119 -27.88 -10.77 0.22
N SER A 120 -28.12 -9.54 0.68
CA SER A 120 -28.36 -8.41 -0.21
C SER A 120 -27.43 -7.24 0.13
N ILE A 121 -26.82 -6.65 -0.90
CA ILE A 121 -25.98 -5.46 -0.81
C ILE A 121 -26.62 -4.41 -1.70
N ASP A 122 -27.04 -3.28 -1.13
CA ASP A 122 -27.71 -2.19 -1.85
C ASP A 122 -28.87 -2.67 -2.76
N GLY A 123 -29.71 -3.56 -2.22
CA GLY A 123 -30.84 -4.15 -2.95
C GLY A 123 -30.47 -5.17 -4.03
N ARG A 124 -29.18 -5.49 -4.23
CA ARG A 124 -28.71 -6.53 -5.14
C ARG A 124 -28.54 -7.85 -4.41
N ALA A 125 -29.01 -8.95 -5.00
CA ALA A 125 -28.84 -10.27 -4.41
C ALA A 125 -27.40 -10.76 -4.60
N VAL A 126 -26.83 -11.33 -3.55
CA VAL A 126 -25.54 -12.03 -3.54
C VAL A 126 -25.82 -13.44 -3.02
N ARG A 127 -25.46 -14.48 -3.78
CA ARG A 127 -25.71 -15.87 -3.40
C ARG A 127 -24.55 -16.45 -2.62
N ALA A 128 -24.84 -17.43 -1.78
CA ALA A 128 -23.79 -18.22 -1.13
C ALA A 128 -22.82 -18.77 -2.18
N GLY A 129 -21.51 -18.58 -1.95
CA GLY A 129 -20.44 -18.97 -2.85
C GLY A 129 -19.96 -17.87 -3.80
N ASP A 130 -20.74 -16.81 -4.02
CA ASP A 130 -20.36 -15.71 -4.92
C ASP A 130 -19.06 -15.03 -4.46
N LEU A 131 -18.22 -14.65 -5.43
CA LEU A 131 -17.05 -13.81 -5.20
C LEU A 131 -17.45 -12.34 -5.35
N VAL A 132 -17.37 -11.59 -4.26
CA VAL A 132 -17.62 -10.15 -4.22
C VAL A 132 -16.29 -9.42 -4.30
N GLN A 133 -16.11 -8.60 -5.33
CA GLN A 133 -14.96 -7.73 -5.50
C GLN A 133 -15.30 -6.30 -5.07
N ILE A 134 -14.54 -5.76 -4.13
CA ILE A 134 -14.70 -4.42 -3.59
C ILE A 134 -13.68 -3.51 -4.28
N CYS A 135 -14.16 -2.56 -5.09
CA CYS A 135 -13.31 -1.61 -5.80
C CYS A 135 -12.95 -0.42 -4.90
N LEU A 136 -11.76 -0.46 -4.31
CA LEU A 136 -11.27 0.57 -3.40
C LEU A 136 -11.16 1.96 -4.04
N PRO A 137 -10.62 2.12 -5.26
CA PRO A 137 -10.54 3.44 -5.90
C PRO A 137 -11.90 4.09 -6.14
N ALA A 138 -12.94 3.28 -6.40
CA ALA A 138 -14.30 3.74 -6.57
C ALA A 138 -14.93 4.13 -5.22
N ALA A 139 -14.80 3.27 -4.20
CA ALA A 139 -15.32 3.56 -2.87
C ALA A 139 -14.65 4.80 -2.24
N ASN A 140 -13.35 4.96 -2.45
CA ASN A 140 -12.58 6.13 -2.01
C ASN A 140 -12.86 7.43 -2.81
N ARG A 141 -13.73 7.36 -3.84
CA ARG A 141 -14.20 8.48 -4.65
C ARG A 141 -15.73 8.59 -4.66
N ASP A 142 -16.41 7.93 -3.73
CA ASP A 142 -17.86 7.97 -3.67
C ASP A 142 -18.32 9.42 -3.39
N PRO A 143 -19.08 10.07 -4.31
CA PRO A 143 -19.57 11.43 -4.13
C PRO A 143 -20.59 11.54 -2.97
N ALA A 144 -21.16 10.43 -2.50
CA ALA A 144 -21.98 10.42 -1.29
C ALA A 144 -21.14 10.57 -0.01
N HIS A 145 -19.82 10.33 -0.08
CA HIS A 145 -18.91 10.41 1.07
C HIS A 145 -17.87 11.54 0.95
N TYR A 146 -17.39 11.83 -0.27
CA TYR A 146 -16.37 12.85 -0.53
C TYR A 146 -16.93 13.97 -1.42
N ASP A 147 -16.86 15.22 -0.96
CA ASP A 147 -17.05 16.38 -1.83
C ASP A 147 -15.88 16.49 -2.82
N VAL A 148 -16.15 16.86 -4.07
CA VAL A 148 -15.13 16.90 -5.16
C VAL A 148 -14.20 15.68 -5.12
N PRO A 149 -14.73 14.45 -5.30
CA PRO A 149 -14.05 13.21 -4.91
C PRO A 149 -12.73 12.94 -5.64
N ASP A 150 -12.56 13.50 -6.85
CA ASP A 150 -11.36 13.32 -7.65
C ASP A 150 -10.22 14.28 -7.27
N GLU A 151 -10.49 15.29 -6.44
CA GLU A 151 -9.50 16.28 -6.04
C GLU A 151 -8.71 15.84 -4.80
N LEU A 152 -7.39 16.04 -4.86
CA LEU A 152 -6.48 15.91 -3.73
C LEU A 152 -6.61 17.15 -2.84
N ARG A 153 -7.08 16.95 -1.60
CA ARG A 153 -7.35 18.04 -0.66
C ARG A 153 -6.79 17.77 0.73
N LEU A 154 -5.79 18.59 1.11
CA LEU A 154 -5.08 18.46 2.38
C LEU A 154 -5.87 19.00 3.59
N ASP A 155 -7.00 19.66 3.34
CA ASP A 155 -7.89 20.25 4.34
C ASP A 155 -9.10 19.37 4.67
N ARG A 156 -9.23 18.19 4.03
CA ARG A 156 -10.26 17.22 4.41
C ARG A 156 -10.03 16.82 5.86
N ALA A 157 -11.11 16.84 6.66
CA ALA A 157 -11.12 16.08 7.90
C ALA A 157 -10.70 14.65 7.58
N ALA A 158 -9.89 14.02 8.43
CA ALA A 158 -9.35 12.69 8.19
C ALA A 158 -10.49 11.65 8.11
N ALA A 159 -11.13 11.57 6.94
CA ALA A 159 -12.07 10.53 6.61
C ALA A 159 -11.23 9.26 6.42
N ALA A 160 -11.61 8.19 7.11
CA ALA A 160 -10.95 6.91 6.98
C ALA A 160 -11.15 6.39 5.55
N ASN A 161 -10.17 6.62 4.68
CA ASN A 161 -10.12 5.96 3.38
C ASN A 161 -10.06 4.43 3.59
N LEU A 162 -10.58 3.68 2.62
CA LEU A 162 -10.68 2.24 2.68
C LEU A 162 -9.42 1.52 2.16
N SER A 163 -8.33 2.25 1.92
CA SER A 163 -7.08 1.67 1.38
C SER A 163 -6.39 0.72 2.33
N PHE A 164 -6.76 0.75 3.61
CA PHE A 164 -6.36 -0.23 4.63
C PHE A 164 -7.48 -1.23 4.98
N GLY A 165 -8.55 -1.27 4.19
CA GLY A 165 -9.73 -2.09 4.47
C GLY A 165 -10.48 -1.66 5.74
N SER A 166 -11.34 -2.55 6.22
CA SER A 166 -12.16 -2.34 7.41
C SER A 166 -12.53 -3.69 8.05
N GLY A 167 -13.06 -3.63 9.28
CA GLY A 167 -13.48 -4.79 10.06
C GLY A 167 -12.31 -5.58 10.66
N ILE A 168 -12.52 -6.87 10.91
CA ILE A 168 -11.51 -7.75 11.57
C ILE A 168 -10.22 -7.93 10.76
N HIS A 169 -10.25 -7.61 9.45
CA HIS A 169 -9.11 -7.67 8.55
C HIS A 169 -8.57 -6.29 8.20
N GLN A 170 -8.92 -5.24 8.95
CA GLN A 170 -8.31 -3.93 8.79
C GLN A 170 -6.78 -4.08 8.91
N CYS A 171 -6.05 -3.43 8.00
CA CYS A 171 -4.62 -3.61 7.85
C CYS A 171 -3.88 -3.33 9.16
N VAL A 172 -3.26 -4.38 9.72
CA VAL A 172 -2.43 -4.29 10.92
C VAL A 172 -1.19 -3.40 10.71
N GLY A 173 -0.70 -3.33 9.46
CA GLY A 173 0.41 -2.48 9.06
C GLY A 173 0.07 -1.00 8.88
N GLY A 174 -1.22 -0.62 8.87
CA GLY A 174 -1.67 0.73 8.54
C GLY A 174 -0.97 1.85 9.30
N PRO A 175 -0.81 1.78 10.64
CA PRO A 175 -0.08 2.79 11.41
C PRO A 175 1.41 2.87 11.04
N MET A 176 2.04 1.74 10.74
CA MET A 176 3.46 1.68 10.35
C MET A 176 3.65 2.25 8.94
N THR A 177 2.84 1.83 7.97
CA THR A 177 2.90 2.30 6.59
C THR A 177 2.77 3.82 6.53
N ARG A 178 1.81 4.42 7.25
CA ARG A 178 1.67 5.88 7.34
C ARG A 178 2.95 6.58 7.78
N ARG A 179 3.63 6.05 8.81
CA ARG A 179 4.88 6.61 9.32
C ARG A 179 6.03 6.49 8.32
N VAL A 180 6.19 5.31 7.72
CA VAL A 180 7.25 5.05 6.74
C VAL A 180 7.07 5.92 5.49
N VAL A 181 5.85 5.97 4.94
CA VAL A 181 5.54 6.78 3.76
C VAL A 181 5.70 8.27 4.07
N ALA A 182 5.20 8.75 5.22
CA ALA A 182 5.37 10.14 5.62
C ALA A 182 6.85 10.52 5.76
N ALA A 183 7.68 9.64 6.34
CA ALA A 183 9.12 9.88 6.45
C ALA A 183 9.79 9.94 5.06
N ALA A 184 9.45 9.04 4.15
CA ALA A 184 9.97 9.04 2.78
C ALA A 184 9.57 10.31 2.01
N VAL A 185 8.31 10.72 2.12
CA VAL A 185 7.80 11.96 1.53
C VAL A 185 8.50 13.18 2.13
N ALA A 186 8.62 13.25 3.46
CA ALA A 186 9.30 14.37 4.11
C ALA A 186 10.76 14.48 3.69
N ALA A 187 11.48 13.37 3.57
CA ALA A 187 12.86 13.35 3.07
C ALA A 187 12.95 13.85 1.62
N PHE A 188 12.02 13.44 0.75
CA PHE A 188 11.96 13.93 -0.63
C PHE A 188 11.67 15.43 -0.70
N VAL A 189 10.66 15.89 0.04
CA VAL A 189 10.27 17.31 0.13
C VAL A 189 11.43 18.16 0.66
N GLN A 190 12.12 17.72 1.71
CA GLN A 190 13.29 18.42 2.26
C GLN A 190 14.43 18.50 1.23
N ARG A 191 14.62 17.44 0.44
CA ARG A 191 15.72 17.36 -0.53
C ARG A 191 15.46 18.19 -1.78
N PHE A 192 14.21 18.24 -2.25
CA PHE A 192 13.84 18.76 -3.56
C PHE A 192 12.85 19.94 -3.55
N GLY A 193 12.30 20.31 -2.40
CA GLY A 193 11.33 21.40 -2.27
C GLY A 193 11.81 22.73 -2.83
N ASP A 194 13.06 23.09 -2.52
CA ASP A 194 13.71 24.31 -3.01
C ASP A 194 14.26 24.17 -4.45
N LEU A 195 14.18 22.97 -5.02
CA LEU A 195 14.67 22.66 -6.37
C LEU A 195 13.55 22.61 -7.41
N ALA A 196 12.33 22.96 -7.02
CA ALA A 196 11.19 23.04 -7.92
C ALA A 196 11.39 24.14 -9.01
N PRO A 197 10.87 23.95 -10.24
CA PRO A 197 10.02 22.84 -10.64
C PRO A 197 10.80 21.54 -10.88
N LEU A 198 10.23 20.44 -10.42
CA LEU A 198 10.60 19.11 -10.91
C LEU A 198 9.68 18.76 -12.08
N ARG A 199 10.17 17.91 -12.99
CA ARG A 199 9.38 17.40 -14.11
C ARG A 199 9.74 15.97 -14.43
N LEU A 200 8.78 15.25 -15.04
CA LEU A 200 9.03 13.93 -15.60
C LEU A 200 9.98 14.03 -16.80
N ALA A 201 10.98 13.15 -16.82
CA ALA A 201 11.99 13.03 -17.85
C ALA A 201 11.73 11.77 -18.70
N GLY A 202 10.62 11.79 -19.43
CA GLY A 202 10.13 10.65 -20.22
C GLY A 202 8.85 10.06 -19.64
N GLU A 203 8.45 8.91 -20.19
CA GLU A 203 7.21 8.23 -19.79
C GLU A 203 7.35 7.50 -18.45
N VAL A 204 6.25 7.48 -17.69
CA VAL A 204 6.11 6.64 -16.50
C VAL A 204 5.85 5.21 -16.96
N LYS A 205 6.67 4.26 -16.49
CA LYS A 205 6.39 2.83 -16.67
C LYS A 205 5.51 2.36 -15.53
N TRP A 206 4.42 1.67 -15.86
CA TRP A 206 3.41 1.24 -14.90
C TRP A 206 3.45 -0.28 -14.70
N VAL A 207 3.16 -0.72 -13.49
CA VAL A 207 2.56 -2.04 -13.26
C VAL A 207 1.07 -1.88 -13.44
N HIS A 208 0.49 -2.52 -14.46
CA HIS A 208 -0.94 -2.47 -14.74
C HIS A 208 -1.53 -3.88 -14.65
N ALA A 209 -2.13 -4.18 -13.51
CA ALA A 209 -2.85 -5.41 -13.23
C ALA A 209 -4.22 -5.08 -12.64
N MET A 210 -5.16 -6.02 -12.73
CA MET A 210 -6.53 -5.83 -12.21
C MET A 210 -6.54 -5.41 -10.72
N VAL A 211 -5.64 -5.97 -9.92
CA VAL A 211 -5.54 -5.69 -8.47
C VAL A 211 -4.59 -4.53 -8.17
N VAL A 212 -3.70 -4.15 -9.10
CA VAL A 212 -2.60 -3.21 -8.82
C VAL A 212 -2.41 -2.27 -10.00
N CYS A 213 -2.48 -0.96 -9.75
CA CYS A 213 -1.99 0.06 -10.67
C CYS A 213 -1.02 0.95 -9.91
N ALA A 214 0.26 0.92 -10.29
CA ALA A 214 1.28 1.73 -9.63
C ALA A 214 2.49 2.03 -10.53
N PRO A 215 3.19 3.15 -10.33
CA PRO A 215 4.41 3.45 -11.08
C PRO A 215 5.50 2.43 -10.72
N ARG A 216 6.06 1.79 -11.75
CA ARG A 216 7.23 0.91 -11.64
C ARG A 216 8.52 1.70 -11.74
N GLU A 217 8.58 2.64 -12.67
CA GLU A 217 9.75 3.48 -12.93
C GLU A 217 9.27 4.83 -13.47
N PHE A 218 9.84 5.92 -12.97
CA PHE A 218 9.75 7.23 -13.59
C PHE A 218 11.06 7.97 -13.37
N ARG A 219 11.42 8.82 -14.34
CA ARG A 219 12.64 9.62 -14.31
C ARG A 219 12.27 11.06 -14.04
N ILE A 220 13.09 11.76 -13.27
CA ILE A 220 12.88 13.16 -12.92
C ILE A 220 14.02 14.03 -13.45
N ALA A 221 13.68 15.22 -13.91
CA ALA A 221 14.62 16.26 -14.28
C ALA A 221 14.25 17.60 -13.64
N ARG A 222 15.17 18.54 -13.71
CA ARG A 222 14.93 19.96 -13.50
C ARG A 222 14.69 20.60 -14.87
#